data_AF-I0H5L5-F1
#
_entry.id   AF-I0H5L5-F1
#
_cell.length_a   1.000
_cell.length_b   1.000
_cell.length_c   1.000
_cell.angle_alpha   90.00
_cell.angle_beta   90.00
_cell.angle_gamma   90.00
#
_symmetry.space_group_name_H-M   'P 1'
#
loop_
_entity.id
_entity.type
_entity.pdbx_description
1 polymer ?
#
loop_
_entity_poly.entity_id
_entity_poly.type
_entity_poly.pdbx_seq_one_letter_code
_entity_poly.pdbx_strand_id
1 'polypeptide(L)'
;MIVPLLLLLAGVVVVLIGNDYRIDETRLTIPTTGGSLDAVLAAPKVGTARGLVVMIHGDGPVEATHDGLYRPWFEAAADAGFATLAWSKPGVGASTGDWLRQSMDDRAAEASAAIDWARRQPGVPSGPLVLWGASQAGWVLPKVAATRDDVSAVIAVSPAVNWLRQGRYNLLAELDHDGADADERARAIAASDRTRQLLAEDAGYDTYRSNTLDTEPMDAARWDFVRRNYRSDATADLRAMSAKPVTVLLMLGEHDRNVDIAETEATYQRILGDKVTTARFDAAHSMARPVMEDSTVAGLVTGVFWPRALFAGGVLHAYRDFLAARCAGCGQPGR
;
A
#
# COMPACT_ATOMS: atom_id res chain seq x y z
N MET A 1 -13.02 4.73 -42.42
CA MET A 1 -14.01 4.52 -41.34
C MET A 1 -14.00 3.09 -40.78
N ILE A 2 -13.75 2.05 -41.58
CA ILE A 2 -13.69 0.64 -41.11
C ILE A 2 -12.42 0.34 -40.30
N VAL A 3 -11.24 0.82 -40.74
CA VAL A 3 -9.96 0.57 -40.04
C VAL A 3 -9.91 1.18 -38.61
N PRO A 4 -10.34 2.45 -38.38
CA PRO A 4 -10.41 3.00 -37.02
C PRO A 4 -11.38 2.25 -36.11
N LEU A 5 -12.50 1.77 -36.65
CA LEU A 5 -13.49 1.01 -35.90
C LEU A 5 -12.97 -0.38 -35.50
N LEU A 6 -12.24 -1.06 -36.39
CA LEU A 6 -11.60 -2.34 -36.09
C LEU A 6 -10.49 -2.21 -35.04
N LEU A 7 -9.69 -1.13 -35.09
CA LEU A 7 -8.67 -0.84 -34.08
C LEU A 7 -9.30 -0.51 -32.72
N LEU A 8 -10.40 0.24 -32.70
CA LEU A 8 -11.17 0.49 -31.47
C LEU A 8 -11.72 -0.82 -30.89
N LEU A 9 -12.33 -1.66 -31.72
CA LEU A 9 -12.89 -2.94 -31.29
C LEU A 9 -11.81 -3.90 -30.78
N ALA A 10 -10.66 -3.96 -31.45
CA ALA A 10 -9.51 -4.73 -31.00
C ALA A 10 -8.96 -4.20 -29.66
N GLY A 11 -8.87 -2.87 -29.50
CA GLY A 11 -8.49 -2.26 -28.23
C GLY A 11 -9.44 -2.62 -27.09
N VAL A 12 -10.76 -2.55 -27.32
CA VAL A 12 -11.78 -2.96 -26.34
C VAL A 12 -11.63 -4.44 -25.97
N VAL A 13 -11.45 -5.32 -26.96
CA VAL A 13 -11.26 -6.76 -26.73
C VAL A 13 -10.00 -7.02 -25.89
N VAL A 14 -8.89 -6.33 -26.19
CA VAL A 14 -7.66 -6.44 -25.40
C VAL A 14 -7.88 -5.98 -23.96
N VAL A 15 -8.57 -4.85 -23.74
CA VAL A 15 -8.92 -4.38 -22.38
C VAL A 15 -9.77 -5.42 -21.65
N LEU A 16 -10.80 -5.96 -22.31
CA LEU A 16 -11.68 -6.97 -21.71
C LEU A 16 -10.90 -8.23 -21.31
N ILE A 17 -10.02 -8.73 -22.17
CA ILE A 17 -9.21 -9.91 -21.89
C ILE A 17 -8.18 -9.62 -20.78
N GLY A 18 -7.50 -8.47 -20.84
CA GLY A 18 -6.49 -8.08 -19.85
C GLY A 18 -7.05 -7.84 -18.45
N ASN A 19 -8.33 -7.45 -18.38
CA ASN A 19 -9.07 -7.20 -17.14
C ASN A 19 -10.09 -8.28 -16.79
N ASP A 20 -10.07 -9.44 -17.46
CA ASP A 20 -10.82 -10.59 -16.99
C ASP A 20 -10.07 -11.22 -15.83
N TYR A 21 -10.62 -11.08 -14.62
CA TYR A 21 -10.05 -11.59 -13.39
C TYR A 21 -10.85 -12.79 -12.87
N ARG A 22 -10.16 -13.75 -12.24
CA ARG A 22 -10.76 -14.95 -11.62
C ARG A 22 -11.36 -14.68 -10.24
N ILE A 23 -11.91 -13.49 -10.05
CA ILE A 23 -12.51 -13.03 -8.78
C ILE A 23 -13.91 -12.48 -9.02
N ASP A 24 -14.77 -12.62 -8.01
CA ASP A 24 -16.01 -11.86 -7.90
C ASP A 24 -15.79 -10.71 -6.93
N GLU A 25 -16.09 -9.49 -7.37
CA GLU A 25 -16.02 -8.27 -6.56
C GLU A 25 -17.42 -7.89 -6.09
N THR A 26 -17.60 -7.79 -4.77
CA THR A 26 -18.82 -7.27 -4.15
C THR A 26 -18.52 -5.94 -3.47
N ARG A 27 -19.28 -4.90 -3.81
CA ARG A 27 -19.21 -3.62 -3.09
C ARG A 27 -19.95 -3.72 -1.76
N LEU A 28 -19.32 -3.19 -0.72
CA LEU A 28 -19.78 -3.19 0.65
C LEU A 28 -19.74 -1.76 1.21
N THR A 29 -20.62 -1.47 2.16
CA THR A 29 -20.55 -0.24 2.95
C THR A 29 -20.20 -0.61 4.38
N ILE A 30 -19.02 -0.21 4.85
CA ILE A 30 -18.58 -0.44 6.22
C ILE A 30 -19.04 0.77 7.06
N PRO A 31 -19.98 0.62 8.00
CA PRO A 31 -20.36 1.69 8.90
C PRO A 31 -19.21 2.01 9.87
N THR A 32 -18.99 3.30 10.11
CA THR A 32 -18.05 3.81 11.11
C THR A 32 -18.78 4.75 12.06
N THR A 33 -18.14 5.14 13.17
CA THR A 33 -18.75 6.05 14.15
C THR A 33 -19.12 7.41 13.55
N GLY A 34 -18.43 7.85 12.48
CA GLY A 34 -18.62 9.16 11.83
C GLY A 34 -19.21 9.11 10.43
N GLY A 35 -19.64 7.93 9.94
CA GLY A 35 -20.18 7.77 8.59
C GLY A 35 -19.97 6.36 8.05
N SER A 36 -19.39 6.23 6.86
CA SER A 36 -19.15 4.95 6.22
C SER A 36 -17.93 4.96 5.29
N LEU A 37 -17.38 3.77 5.06
CA LEU A 37 -16.33 3.49 4.08
C LEU A 37 -16.92 2.66 2.93
N ASP A 38 -16.65 3.07 1.69
CA ASP A 38 -16.90 2.31 0.47
C ASP A 38 -15.85 1.22 0.32
N ALA A 39 -16.26 -0.04 0.34
CA ALA A 39 -15.37 -1.19 0.37
C ALA A 39 -15.65 -2.17 -0.76
N VAL A 40 -14.63 -2.96 -1.08
CA VAL A 40 -14.70 -4.07 -2.02
C VAL A 40 -14.26 -5.33 -1.27
N LEU A 41 -15.08 -6.37 -1.37
CA LEU A 41 -14.72 -7.73 -1.04
C LEU A 41 -14.54 -8.52 -2.34
N ALA A 42 -13.30 -8.91 -2.63
CA ALA A 42 -12.96 -9.77 -3.75
C ALA A 42 -12.82 -11.22 -3.25
N ALA A 43 -13.52 -12.16 -3.88
CA ALA A 43 -13.48 -13.58 -3.54
C ALA A 43 -13.23 -14.45 -4.78
N PRO A 44 -12.75 -15.70 -4.64
CA PRO A 44 -12.62 -16.62 -5.78
C PRO A 44 -13.97 -16.87 -6.47
N LYS A 45 -14.00 -16.81 -7.81
CA LYS A 45 -15.19 -17.18 -8.62
C LYS A 45 -15.63 -18.63 -8.42
N VAL A 46 -14.67 -19.51 -8.14
CA VAL A 46 -14.88 -20.94 -7.96
C VAL A 46 -14.30 -21.36 -6.62
N GLY A 47 -15.08 -22.11 -5.84
CA GLY A 47 -14.70 -22.56 -4.50
C GLY A 47 -15.11 -21.57 -3.41
N THR A 48 -14.49 -21.68 -2.24
CA THR A 48 -14.78 -20.83 -1.10
C THR A 48 -13.47 -20.37 -0.50
N ALA A 49 -13.33 -19.04 -0.32
CA ALA A 49 -12.21 -18.47 0.40
C ALA A 49 -12.17 -19.03 1.84
N ARG A 50 -10.97 -19.31 2.34
CA ARG A 50 -10.75 -19.83 3.70
C ARG A 50 -10.02 -18.86 4.60
N GLY A 51 -9.31 -17.89 4.04
CA GLY A 51 -8.68 -16.80 4.77
C GLY A 51 -9.07 -15.44 4.22
N LEU A 52 -8.75 -14.39 4.96
CA LEU A 52 -9.01 -13.01 4.59
C LEU A 52 -7.69 -12.24 4.52
N VAL A 53 -7.43 -11.62 3.37
CA VAL A 53 -6.43 -10.56 3.23
C VAL A 53 -7.13 -9.22 3.45
N VAL A 54 -6.52 -8.33 4.21
CA VAL A 54 -7.02 -6.97 4.44
C VAL A 54 -5.96 -5.98 3.99
N MET A 55 -6.28 -5.17 2.97
CA MET A 55 -5.32 -4.25 2.35
C MET A 55 -5.41 -2.85 2.98
N ILE A 56 -4.26 -2.37 3.47
CA ILE A 56 -4.09 -1.04 4.07
C ILE A 56 -3.25 -0.19 3.11
N HIS A 57 -3.85 0.90 2.61
CA HIS A 57 -3.25 1.74 1.58
C HIS A 57 -2.04 2.55 2.05
N GLY A 58 -1.19 2.93 1.10
CA GLY A 58 -0.11 3.91 1.27
C GLY A 58 -0.62 5.34 1.52
N ASP A 59 0.19 6.34 1.21
CA ASP A 59 -0.21 7.76 1.31
C ASP A 59 -1.09 8.17 0.11
N GLY A 60 -1.86 9.25 0.24
CA GLY A 60 -2.68 9.78 -0.86
C GLY A 60 -4.15 9.30 -0.87
N PRO A 61 -4.99 9.88 -1.74
CA PRO A 61 -6.43 9.62 -1.80
C PRO A 61 -6.75 8.32 -2.57
N VAL A 62 -6.47 7.18 -1.94
CA VAL A 62 -6.61 5.85 -2.57
C VAL A 62 -8.03 5.29 -2.38
N GLU A 63 -8.68 4.92 -3.49
CA GLU A 63 -9.95 4.17 -3.50
C GLU A 63 -9.71 2.65 -3.37
N ALA A 64 -10.75 1.89 -3.02
CA ALA A 64 -10.70 0.47 -2.67
C ALA A 64 -9.92 -0.43 -3.66
N THR A 65 -10.02 -0.20 -4.96
CA THR A 65 -9.32 -1.00 -6.00
C THR A 65 -8.03 -0.36 -6.53
N HIS A 66 -7.69 0.83 -6.04
CA HIS A 66 -6.63 1.71 -6.55
C HIS A 66 -6.66 1.85 -8.09
N ASP A 67 -7.79 2.31 -8.62
CA ASP A 67 -8.11 2.42 -10.05
C ASP A 67 -7.94 1.08 -10.81
N GLY A 68 -8.24 -0.03 -10.12
CA GLY A 68 -8.09 -1.39 -10.63
C GLY A 68 -6.68 -1.98 -10.51
N LEU A 69 -5.68 -1.20 -10.11
CA LEU A 69 -4.29 -1.65 -9.96
C LEU A 69 -4.13 -2.71 -8.86
N TYR A 70 -5.09 -2.83 -7.94
CA TYR A 70 -5.08 -3.88 -6.92
C TYR A 70 -5.67 -5.21 -7.36
N ARG A 71 -6.40 -5.26 -8.49
CA ARG A 71 -7.04 -6.50 -8.94
C ARG A 71 -6.09 -7.66 -9.18
N PRO A 72 -4.84 -7.47 -9.69
CA PRO A 72 -3.88 -8.57 -9.75
C PRO A 72 -3.49 -9.13 -8.37
N TRP A 73 -3.44 -8.29 -7.33
CA TRP A 73 -3.25 -8.74 -5.95
C TRP A 73 -4.47 -9.48 -5.42
N PHE A 74 -5.69 -9.00 -5.70
CA PHE A 74 -6.93 -9.68 -5.33
C PHE A 74 -7.01 -11.07 -5.96
N GLU A 75 -6.68 -11.19 -7.25
CA GLU A 75 -6.66 -12.47 -7.96
C GLU A 75 -5.60 -13.42 -7.40
N ALA A 76 -4.38 -12.93 -7.17
CA ALA A 76 -3.32 -13.76 -6.59
C ALA A 76 -3.69 -14.26 -5.17
N ALA A 77 -4.42 -13.48 -4.39
CA ALA A 77 -4.96 -13.92 -3.11
C ALA A 77 -6.06 -14.99 -3.28
N ALA A 78 -6.97 -14.78 -4.24
CA ALA A 78 -8.02 -15.72 -4.55
C ALA A 78 -7.48 -17.07 -5.04
N ASP A 79 -6.45 -17.05 -5.90
CA ASP A 79 -5.73 -18.25 -6.35
C ASP A 79 -5.05 -18.99 -5.19
N ALA A 80 -4.72 -18.30 -4.08
CA ALA A 80 -4.22 -18.89 -2.83
C ALA A 80 -5.34 -19.31 -1.84
N GLY A 81 -6.62 -19.14 -2.22
CA GLY A 81 -7.78 -19.47 -1.39
C GLY A 81 -8.15 -18.40 -0.35
N PHE A 82 -7.76 -17.15 -0.58
CA PHE A 82 -8.10 -16.01 0.28
C PHE A 82 -9.13 -15.09 -0.39
N ALA A 83 -10.05 -14.54 0.40
CA ALA A 83 -10.81 -13.35 0.01
C ALA A 83 -9.97 -12.12 0.35
N THR A 84 -10.16 -11.01 -0.36
CA THR A 84 -9.50 -9.73 -0.07
C THR A 84 -10.52 -8.67 0.25
N LEU A 85 -10.32 -7.98 1.37
CA LEU A 85 -11.05 -6.77 1.75
C LEU A 85 -10.14 -5.55 1.55
N ALA A 86 -10.65 -4.56 0.82
CA ALA A 86 -10.05 -3.23 0.70
C ALA A 86 -11.16 -2.18 0.76
N TRP A 87 -10.84 -0.95 1.20
CA TRP A 87 -11.82 0.13 1.26
C TRP A 87 -11.23 1.47 0.83
N SER A 88 -12.03 2.32 0.21
CA SER A 88 -11.66 3.69 -0.12
C SER A 88 -11.41 4.46 1.17
N LYS A 89 -10.27 5.18 1.24
CA LYS A 89 -9.97 6.01 2.41
C LYS A 89 -11.08 7.02 2.70
N PRO A 90 -11.19 7.54 3.94
CA PRO A 90 -12.16 8.60 4.25
C PRO A 90 -12.09 9.77 3.26
N GLY A 91 -13.23 10.19 2.74
CA GLY A 91 -13.36 11.26 1.75
C GLY A 91 -13.00 10.87 0.30
N VAL A 92 -12.71 9.59 0.03
CA VAL A 92 -12.39 9.08 -1.32
C VAL A 92 -13.52 8.20 -1.83
N GLY A 93 -13.88 8.35 -3.11
CA GLY A 93 -14.98 7.60 -3.70
C GLY A 93 -16.30 7.90 -2.98
N ALA A 94 -17.00 6.86 -2.54
CA ALA A 94 -18.22 6.99 -1.75
C ALA A 94 -17.98 6.95 -0.22
N SER A 95 -16.72 6.92 0.24
CA SER A 95 -16.39 7.02 1.66
C SER A 95 -16.61 8.44 2.18
N THR A 96 -17.24 8.54 3.34
CA THR A 96 -17.38 9.82 4.08
C THR A 96 -16.09 10.20 4.79
N GLY A 97 -15.99 11.44 5.27
CA GLY A 97 -14.87 11.91 6.08
C GLY A 97 -13.73 12.50 5.26
N ASP A 98 -12.52 12.50 5.82
CA ASP A 98 -11.31 13.05 5.20
C ASP A 98 -10.07 12.38 5.80
N TRP A 99 -9.31 11.67 4.96
CA TRP A 99 -8.12 10.95 5.36
C TRP A 99 -6.98 11.87 5.84
N LEU A 100 -6.94 13.14 5.41
CA LEU A 100 -5.96 14.13 5.90
C LEU A 100 -6.21 14.49 7.37
N ARG A 101 -7.37 14.13 7.94
CA ARG A 101 -7.68 14.31 9.36
C ARG A 101 -7.22 13.15 10.24
N GLN A 102 -6.66 12.08 9.68
CA GLN A 102 -6.22 10.92 10.44
C GLN A 102 -4.77 11.04 10.92
N SER A 103 -4.50 10.49 12.11
CA SER A 103 -3.18 10.04 12.54
C SER A 103 -2.92 8.58 12.10
N MET A 104 -1.68 8.09 12.20
CA MET A 104 -1.40 6.66 11.96
C MET A 104 -2.11 5.74 12.96
N ASP A 105 -2.38 6.21 14.19
CA ASP A 105 -3.16 5.46 15.17
C ASP A 105 -4.65 5.42 14.77
N ASP A 106 -5.21 6.52 14.25
CA ASP A 106 -6.57 6.53 13.70
C ASP A 106 -6.71 5.55 12.53
N ARG A 107 -5.69 5.48 11.66
CA ARG A 107 -5.67 4.50 10.56
C ARG A 107 -5.60 3.06 11.06
N ALA A 108 -4.88 2.77 12.14
CA ALA A 108 -4.83 1.44 12.74
C ALA A 108 -6.16 1.05 13.41
N ALA A 109 -6.82 2.01 14.07
CA ALA A 109 -8.14 1.83 14.64
C ALA A 109 -9.20 1.59 13.55
N GLU A 110 -9.16 2.36 12.46
CA GLU A 110 -10.02 2.17 11.28
C GLU A 110 -9.86 0.76 10.69
N ALA A 111 -8.62 0.32 10.47
CA ALA A 111 -8.35 -1.02 9.95
C ALA A 111 -8.90 -2.11 10.88
N SER A 112 -8.71 -1.97 12.19
CA SER A 112 -9.24 -2.92 13.18
C SER A 112 -10.76 -2.96 13.18
N ALA A 113 -11.43 -1.80 13.09
CA ALA A 113 -12.88 -1.71 13.00
C ALA A 113 -13.43 -2.33 11.70
N ALA A 114 -12.74 -2.11 10.57
CA ALA A 114 -13.09 -2.72 9.29
C ALA A 114 -12.97 -4.26 9.34
N ILE A 115 -11.90 -4.78 9.95
CA ILE A 115 -11.72 -6.22 10.17
C ILE A 115 -12.85 -6.77 11.04
N ASP A 116 -13.13 -6.15 12.18
CA ASP A 116 -14.17 -6.62 13.11
C ASP A 116 -15.55 -6.62 12.46
N TRP A 117 -15.86 -5.59 11.67
CA TRP A 117 -17.10 -5.54 10.90
C TRP A 117 -17.15 -6.65 9.85
N ALA A 118 -16.08 -6.84 9.07
CA ALA A 118 -16.01 -7.84 8.02
C ALA A 118 -16.19 -9.26 8.57
N ARG A 119 -15.56 -9.59 9.70
CA ARG A 119 -15.68 -10.91 10.35
C ARG A 119 -17.11 -11.28 10.78
N ARG A 120 -18.02 -10.31 10.86
CA ARG A 120 -19.45 -10.54 11.17
C ARG A 120 -20.32 -10.69 9.92
N GLN A 121 -19.77 -10.47 8.72
CA GLN A 121 -20.56 -10.51 7.48
C GLN A 121 -20.69 -11.93 6.93
N PRO A 122 -21.86 -12.30 6.39
CA PRO A 122 -22.02 -13.54 5.64
C PRO A 122 -21.03 -13.60 4.46
N GLY A 123 -20.42 -14.75 4.24
CA GLY A 123 -19.49 -14.97 3.11
C GLY A 123 -18.06 -14.49 3.34
N VAL A 124 -17.78 -13.75 4.43
CA VAL A 124 -16.40 -13.46 4.84
C VAL A 124 -15.84 -14.68 5.59
N PRO A 125 -14.68 -15.23 5.19
CA PRO A 125 -14.10 -16.40 5.83
C PRO A 125 -13.70 -16.12 7.28
N SER A 126 -13.76 -17.15 8.13
CA SER A 126 -13.34 -17.10 9.54
C SER A 126 -11.91 -17.62 9.78
N GLY A 127 -11.22 -18.13 8.75
CA GLY A 127 -9.86 -18.64 8.89
C GLY A 127 -8.79 -17.53 8.92
N PRO A 128 -7.54 -17.83 8.49
CA PRO A 128 -6.39 -16.95 8.70
C PRO A 128 -6.62 -15.51 8.25
N LEU A 129 -6.23 -14.54 9.08
CA LEU A 129 -6.20 -13.12 8.74
C LEU A 129 -4.79 -12.73 8.32
N VAL A 130 -4.65 -12.13 7.15
CA VAL A 130 -3.39 -11.58 6.68
C VAL A 130 -3.56 -10.09 6.41
N LEU A 131 -2.72 -9.27 7.03
CA LEU A 131 -2.66 -7.85 6.68
C LEU A 131 -1.73 -7.69 5.49
N TRP A 132 -2.15 -6.94 4.49
CA TRP A 132 -1.30 -6.48 3.41
C TRP A 132 -1.24 -4.96 3.47
N GLY A 133 -0.07 -4.36 3.28
CA GLY A 133 0.00 -2.91 3.20
C GLY A 133 1.26 -2.42 2.52
N ALA A 134 1.14 -1.28 1.87
CA ALA A 134 2.20 -0.69 1.08
C ALA A 134 2.65 0.69 1.61
N SER A 135 3.93 1.01 1.46
CA SER A 135 4.48 2.36 1.70
C SER A 135 4.15 2.89 3.11
N GLN A 136 3.43 4.02 3.24
CA GLN A 136 2.94 4.59 4.51
C GLN A 136 2.23 3.59 5.44
N ALA A 137 1.63 2.53 4.89
CA ALA A 137 1.02 1.46 5.70
C ALA A 137 2.03 0.75 6.61
N GLY A 138 3.34 0.86 6.35
CA GLY A 138 4.41 0.37 7.22
C GLY A 138 4.35 0.90 8.66
N TRP A 139 3.77 2.09 8.88
CA TRP A 139 3.50 2.62 10.22
C TRP A 139 2.21 2.10 10.86
N VAL A 140 1.30 1.55 10.06
CA VAL A 140 -0.05 1.12 10.48
C VAL A 140 -0.08 -0.39 10.74
N LEU A 141 0.51 -1.19 9.85
CA LEU A 141 0.55 -2.66 9.93
C LEU A 141 0.99 -3.18 11.31
N PRO A 142 2.15 -2.77 11.87
CA PRO A 142 2.60 -3.30 13.15
C PRO A 142 1.71 -2.87 14.32
N LYS A 143 1.05 -1.71 14.25
CA LYS A 143 0.08 -1.26 15.28
C LYS A 143 -1.12 -2.19 15.36
N VAL A 144 -1.68 -2.54 14.20
CA VAL A 144 -2.81 -3.48 14.10
C VAL A 144 -2.37 -4.87 14.55
N ALA A 145 -1.25 -5.38 14.04
CA ALA A 145 -0.78 -6.72 14.36
C ALA A 145 -0.31 -6.88 15.82
N ALA A 146 0.16 -5.82 16.47
CA ALA A 146 0.55 -5.85 17.89
C ALA A 146 -0.66 -5.91 18.84
N THR A 147 -1.81 -5.38 18.43
CA THR A 147 -3.01 -5.22 19.28
C THR A 147 -4.07 -6.28 19.03
N ARG A 148 -3.97 -7.04 17.93
CA ARG A 148 -4.89 -8.11 17.57
C ARG A 148 -4.28 -9.49 17.75
N ASP A 149 -5.09 -10.44 18.23
CA ASP A 149 -4.67 -11.84 18.40
C ASP A 149 -5.08 -12.74 17.23
N ASP A 150 -5.92 -12.26 16.31
CA ASP A 150 -6.42 -13.00 15.16
C ASP A 150 -5.60 -12.79 13.88
N VAL A 151 -4.62 -11.90 13.90
CA VAL A 151 -3.68 -11.67 12.78
C VAL A 151 -2.69 -12.82 12.69
N SER A 152 -2.67 -13.53 11.57
CA SER A 152 -1.80 -14.69 11.33
C SER A 152 -0.48 -14.29 10.64
N ALA A 153 -0.55 -13.29 9.75
CA ALA A 153 0.62 -12.81 9.04
C ALA A 153 0.47 -11.36 8.55
N VAL A 154 1.61 -10.75 8.20
CA VAL A 154 1.69 -9.45 7.55
C VAL A 154 2.46 -9.60 6.24
N ILE A 155 2.00 -8.93 5.21
CA ILE A 155 2.69 -8.76 3.94
C ILE A 155 2.96 -7.26 3.80
N ALA A 156 4.21 -6.87 3.97
CA ALA A 156 4.65 -5.48 3.97
C ALA A 156 5.36 -5.20 2.64
N VAL A 157 4.75 -4.34 1.81
CA VAL A 157 5.22 -4.04 0.45
C VAL A 157 5.87 -2.67 0.43
N SER A 158 7.20 -2.63 0.23
CA SER A 158 8.01 -1.40 0.36
C SER A 158 7.59 -0.54 1.57
N PRO A 159 7.54 -1.12 2.79
CA PRO A 159 6.97 -0.43 3.94
C PRO A 159 7.89 0.68 4.44
N ALA A 160 7.28 1.79 4.82
CA ALA A 160 7.92 2.86 5.56
C ALA A 160 8.34 2.43 6.98
N VAL A 161 9.52 2.85 7.44
CA VAL A 161 9.97 2.68 8.84
C VAL A 161 9.90 3.98 9.61
N ASN A 162 10.58 5.04 9.19
CA ASN A 162 10.57 6.34 9.87
C ASN A 162 10.32 7.47 8.87
N TRP A 163 9.35 8.31 9.17
CA TRP A 163 8.91 9.38 8.27
C TRP A 163 10.02 10.34 7.85
N LEU A 164 10.79 10.84 8.81
CA LEU A 164 11.81 11.86 8.54
C LEU A 164 12.99 11.31 7.74
N ARG A 165 13.44 10.08 8.07
CA ARG A 165 14.53 9.40 7.36
C ARG A 165 14.10 9.00 5.96
N GLN A 166 12.92 8.41 5.81
CA GLN A 166 12.34 8.11 4.51
C GLN A 166 12.21 9.37 3.65
N GLY A 167 11.68 10.47 4.20
CA GLY A 167 11.55 11.72 3.45
C GLY A 167 12.89 12.31 3.02
N ARG A 168 13.97 12.09 3.79
CA ARG A 168 15.33 12.49 3.37
C ARG A 168 15.86 11.58 2.27
N TYR A 169 15.68 10.26 2.39
CA TYR A 169 16.06 9.29 1.37
C TYR A 169 15.36 9.60 0.04
N ASN A 170 14.03 9.74 0.06
CA ASN A 170 13.26 10.00 -1.14
C ASN A 170 13.71 11.26 -1.87
N LEU A 171 13.88 12.37 -1.13
CA LEU A 171 14.41 13.59 -1.73
C LEU A 171 15.76 13.38 -2.42
N LEU A 172 16.70 12.67 -1.78
CA LEU A 172 18.02 12.45 -2.37
C LEU A 172 17.95 11.49 -3.57
N ALA A 173 17.13 10.45 -3.50
CA ALA A 173 16.95 9.49 -4.59
C ALA A 173 16.29 10.11 -5.82
N GLU A 174 15.32 11.01 -5.64
CA GLU A 174 14.73 11.78 -6.75
C GLU A 174 15.76 12.72 -7.38
N LEU A 175 16.52 13.47 -6.56
CA LEU A 175 17.58 14.35 -7.07
C LEU A 175 18.67 13.57 -7.83
N ASP A 176 19.02 12.37 -7.38
CA ASP A 176 19.95 11.49 -8.08
C ASP A 176 19.37 11.00 -9.42
N HIS A 177 18.10 10.62 -9.44
CA HIS A 177 17.40 10.17 -10.65
C HIS A 177 17.26 11.27 -11.70
N ASP A 178 16.92 12.49 -11.27
CA ASP A 178 16.74 13.65 -12.13
C ASP A 178 18.08 14.23 -12.64
N GLY A 179 19.21 13.71 -12.14
CA GLY A 179 20.53 14.21 -12.49
C GLY A 179 20.81 15.63 -11.97
N ALA A 180 20.20 15.99 -10.83
CA ALA A 180 20.27 17.32 -10.26
C ALA A 180 21.72 17.72 -9.93
N ASP A 181 22.07 18.97 -10.25
CA ASP A 181 23.39 19.52 -9.97
C ASP A 181 23.59 19.82 -8.47
N ALA A 182 24.81 20.25 -8.11
CA ALA A 182 25.17 20.53 -6.73
C ALA A 182 24.34 21.68 -6.11
N ASP A 183 23.98 22.68 -6.91
CA ASP A 183 23.24 23.85 -6.44
C ASP A 183 21.74 23.52 -6.28
N GLU A 184 21.17 22.77 -7.21
CA GLU A 184 19.81 22.22 -7.12
C GLU A 184 19.67 21.34 -5.88
N ARG A 185 20.62 20.43 -5.67
CA ARG A 185 20.67 19.58 -4.49
C ARG A 185 20.75 20.40 -3.21
N ALA A 186 21.64 21.40 -3.14
CA ALA A 186 21.79 22.25 -1.96
C ALA A 186 20.50 23.01 -1.63
N ARG A 187 19.84 23.60 -2.65
CA ARG A 187 18.55 24.30 -2.48
C ARG A 187 17.45 23.37 -1.97
N ALA A 188 17.30 22.19 -2.57
CA ALA A 188 16.27 21.24 -2.20
C ALA A 188 16.50 20.67 -0.78
N ILE A 189 17.76 20.42 -0.40
CA ILE A 189 18.12 20.02 0.97
C ILE A 189 17.76 21.11 1.97
N ALA A 190 18.10 22.37 1.69
CA ALA A 190 17.80 23.51 2.54
C ALA A 190 16.29 23.74 2.72
N ALA A 191 15.50 23.59 1.66
CA ALA A 191 14.04 23.67 1.73
C ALA A 191 13.45 22.57 2.62
N SER A 192 13.89 21.32 2.41
CA SER A 192 13.50 20.19 3.24
C SER A 192 13.88 20.38 4.72
N ASP A 193 15.06 20.94 5.01
CA ASP A 193 15.47 21.23 6.38
C ASP A 193 14.66 22.35 7.02
N ARG A 194 14.31 23.40 6.26
CA ARG A 194 13.41 24.45 6.74
C ARG A 194 12.03 23.89 7.07
N THR A 195 11.48 23.03 6.21
CA THR A 195 10.20 22.36 6.46
C THR A 195 10.27 21.47 7.71
N ARG A 196 11.36 20.72 7.93
CA ARG A 196 11.56 19.95 9.18
C ARG A 196 11.65 20.84 10.42
N GLN A 197 12.33 21.98 10.32
CA GLN A 197 12.41 22.95 11.41
C GLN A 197 11.02 23.48 11.78
N LEU A 198 10.21 23.88 10.79
CA LEU A 198 8.85 24.36 11.00
C LEU A 198 7.95 23.30 11.65
N LEU A 199 8.12 22.03 11.28
CA LEU A 199 7.45 20.90 11.94
C LEU A 199 7.91 20.72 13.40
N ALA A 200 9.21 20.89 13.68
CA ALA A 200 9.76 20.79 15.03
C ALA A 200 9.29 21.94 15.94
N GLU A 201 9.08 23.12 15.37
CA GLU A 201 8.53 24.32 16.02
C GLU A 201 7.00 24.26 16.22
N ASP A 202 6.35 23.19 15.76
CA ASP A 202 4.88 23.05 15.73
C ASP A 202 4.17 24.22 15.03
N ALA A 203 4.77 24.72 13.95
CA ALA A 203 4.26 25.88 13.22
C ALA A 203 2.87 25.61 12.63
N GLY A 204 1.93 26.54 12.87
CA GLY A 204 0.65 26.58 12.16
C GLY A 204 0.83 26.88 10.66
N TYR A 205 -0.24 26.67 9.87
CA TYR A 205 -0.18 26.81 8.41
C TYR A 205 0.28 28.19 7.94
N ASP A 206 -0.20 29.28 8.55
CA ASP A 206 0.19 30.64 8.14
C ASP A 206 1.69 30.91 8.33
N THR A 207 2.25 30.42 9.45
CA THR A 207 3.68 30.48 9.72
C THR A 207 4.45 29.64 8.70
N TYR A 208 4.01 28.40 8.45
CA TYR A 208 4.62 27.55 7.42
C TYR A 208 4.61 28.22 6.04
N ARG A 209 3.45 28.71 5.61
CA ARG A 209 3.27 29.29 4.27
C ARG A 209 4.12 30.53 4.02
N SER A 210 4.37 31.30 5.08
CA SER A 210 5.20 32.51 5.04
C SER A 210 6.70 32.23 5.13
N ASN A 211 7.09 31.02 5.55
CA ASN A 211 8.48 30.68 5.90
C ASN A 211 9.07 29.49 5.14
N THR A 212 8.24 28.77 4.38
CA THR A 212 8.70 27.65 3.55
C THR A 212 9.57 28.13 2.40
N LEU A 213 10.55 27.32 2.05
CA LEU A 213 11.40 27.51 0.86
C LEU A 213 10.97 26.58 -0.28
N ASP A 214 9.92 25.77 -0.08
CA ASP A 214 9.38 24.88 -1.11
C ASP A 214 8.73 25.70 -2.24
N THR A 215 9.06 25.37 -3.48
CA THR A 215 8.49 26.02 -4.68
C THR A 215 7.03 25.66 -4.88
N GLU A 216 6.62 24.48 -4.41
CA GLU A 216 5.26 23.97 -4.42
C GLU A 216 4.81 23.67 -2.98
N PRO A 217 4.43 24.70 -2.22
CA PRO A 217 4.08 24.51 -0.82
C PRO A 217 2.78 23.69 -0.69
N MET A 218 2.78 22.77 0.28
CA MET A 218 1.58 22.08 0.74
C MET A 218 0.43 23.05 1.03
N ASP A 219 -0.80 22.62 0.77
CA ASP A 219 -1.99 23.30 1.26
C ASP A 219 -2.16 23.11 2.78
N ALA A 220 -3.17 23.78 3.36
CA ALA A 220 -3.42 23.76 4.79
C ALA A 220 -3.76 22.36 5.33
N ALA A 221 -4.60 21.61 4.61
CA ALA A 221 -5.03 20.28 5.04
C ALA A 221 -3.86 19.29 5.02
N ARG A 222 -3.02 19.35 3.99
CA ARG A 222 -1.81 18.54 3.88
C ARG A 222 -0.76 18.92 4.92
N TRP A 223 -0.55 20.22 5.18
CA TRP A 223 0.34 20.66 6.25
C TRP A 223 -0.09 20.11 7.61
N ASP A 224 -1.38 20.21 7.95
CA ASP A 224 -1.91 19.68 9.21
C ASP A 224 -1.77 18.15 9.31
N PHE A 225 -1.98 17.42 8.21
CA PHE A 225 -1.74 15.99 8.14
C PHE A 225 -0.27 15.64 8.42
N VAL A 226 0.67 16.34 7.79
CA VAL A 226 2.11 16.12 8.00
C VAL A 226 2.51 16.49 9.43
N ARG A 227 2.07 17.65 9.93
CA ARG A 227 2.34 18.11 11.31
C ARG A 227 1.87 17.10 12.36
N ARG A 228 0.72 16.45 12.13
CA ARG A 228 0.20 15.38 13.00
C ARG A 228 1.06 14.11 12.96
N ASN A 229 1.63 13.76 11.81
CA ASN A 229 2.17 12.43 11.55
C ASN A 229 3.70 12.35 11.36
N TYR A 230 4.43 13.45 11.20
CA TYR A 230 5.85 13.41 10.81
C TYR A 230 6.79 12.70 11.80
N ARG A 231 6.33 12.44 13.03
CA ARG A 231 7.07 11.66 14.04
C ARG A 231 6.84 10.16 13.95
N SER A 232 6.07 9.70 12.94
CA SER A 232 5.74 8.29 12.76
C SER A 232 7.00 7.45 12.57
N ASP A 233 7.16 6.43 13.41
CA ASP A 233 8.27 5.48 13.41
C ASP A 233 7.74 4.08 13.81
N ALA A 234 7.86 3.11 12.90
CA ALA A 234 7.36 1.76 13.09
C ALA A 234 8.16 0.94 14.11
N THR A 235 9.35 1.40 14.54
CA THR A 235 10.28 0.59 15.35
C THR A 235 9.66 0.13 16.67
N ALA A 236 8.92 0.99 17.37
CA ALA A 236 8.28 0.63 18.63
C ALA A 236 7.15 -0.39 18.41
N ASP A 237 6.32 -0.17 17.39
CA ASP A 237 5.21 -1.05 17.05
C ASP A 237 5.70 -2.41 16.52
N LEU A 238 6.79 -2.46 15.75
CA LEU A 238 7.43 -3.69 15.31
C LEU A 238 7.95 -4.51 16.50
N ARG A 239 8.52 -3.85 17.52
CA ARG A 239 8.93 -4.52 18.77
C ARG A 239 7.73 -5.04 19.57
N ALA A 240 6.62 -4.30 19.59
CA ALA A 240 5.40 -4.77 20.22
C ALA A 240 4.83 -6.00 19.47
N MET A 241 4.79 -5.94 18.13
CA MET A 241 4.36 -7.03 17.27
C MET A 241 5.27 -8.26 17.38
N SER A 242 6.57 -8.10 17.65
CA SER A 242 7.52 -9.23 17.75
C SER A 242 7.19 -10.20 18.89
N ALA A 243 6.39 -9.79 19.88
CA ALA A 243 5.88 -10.66 20.94
C ALA A 243 4.73 -11.59 20.48
N LYS A 244 4.12 -11.32 19.31
CA LYS A 244 3.01 -12.10 18.75
C LYS A 244 3.53 -13.22 17.82
N PRO A 245 2.76 -14.29 17.57
CA PRO A 245 3.10 -15.34 16.62
C PRO A 245 2.81 -14.92 15.15
N VAL A 246 3.07 -13.65 14.81
CA VAL A 246 2.84 -13.10 13.47
C VAL A 246 4.11 -13.26 12.64
N THR A 247 3.95 -13.81 11.43
CA THR A 247 5.04 -13.91 10.44
C THR A 247 4.90 -12.83 9.38
N VAL A 248 6.02 -12.39 8.81
CA VAL A 248 6.07 -11.25 7.87
C VAL A 248 6.70 -11.67 6.54
N LEU A 249 6.03 -11.38 5.42
CA LEU A 249 6.67 -11.27 4.11
C LEU A 249 7.04 -9.80 3.89
N LEU A 250 8.33 -9.52 3.80
CA LEU A 250 8.85 -8.20 3.47
C LEU A 250 9.20 -8.17 1.99
N MET A 251 8.41 -7.46 1.18
CA MET A 251 8.62 -7.33 -0.27
C MET A 251 9.28 -5.99 -0.56
N LEU A 252 10.44 -5.98 -1.22
CA LEU A 252 11.26 -4.80 -1.48
C LEU A 252 11.61 -4.69 -2.97
N GLY A 253 11.50 -3.49 -3.53
CA GLY A 253 11.91 -3.18 -4.90
C GLY A 253 13.34 -2.66 -4.92
N GLU A 254 14.21 -3.25 -5.73
CA GLU A 254 15.62 -2.86 -5.83
C GLU A 254 15.83 -1.44 -6.41
N HIS A 255 14.82 -0.91 -7.10
CA HIS A 255 14.80 0.44 -7.69
C HIS A 255 13.88 1.40 -6.93
N ASP A 256 13.58 1.11 -5.66
CA ASP A 256 12.71 1.94 -4.83
C ASP A 256 13.36 3.29 -4.50
N ARG A 257 12.76 4.37 -4.98
CA ARG A 257 13.17 5.76 -4.73
C ARG A 257 12.41 6.41 -3.58
N ASN A 258 11.42 5.74 -3.01
CA ASN A 258 10.56 6.31 -1.96
C ASN A 258 10.95 5.84 -0.56
N VAL A 259 11.40 4.60 -0.42
CA VAL A 259 11.87 4.02 0.85
C VAL A 259 13.28 3.45 0.71
N ASP A 260 14.11 3.70 1.73
CA ASP A 260 15.43 3.10 1.84
C ASP A 260 15.27 1.61 2.15
N ILE A 261 15.46 0.76 1.14
CA ILE A 261 15.28 -0.68 1.27
C ILE A 261 16.33 -1.31 2.20
N ALA A 262 17.53 -0.73 2.26
CA ALA A 262 18.60 -1.24 3.12
C ALA A 262 18.29 -0.95 4.60
N GLU A 263 17.88 0.28 4.91
CA GLU A 263 17.39 0.64 6.25
C GLU A 263 16.18 -0.21 6.65
N THR A 264 15.22 -0.35 5.73
CA THR A 264 13.97 -1.07 5.96
C THR A 264 14.24 -2.54 6.28
N GLU A 265 14.99 -3.23 5.42
CA GLU A 265 15.33 -4.63 5.62
C GLU A 265 16.12 -4.87 6.91
N ALA A 266 17.16 -4.07 7.16
CA ALA A 266 17.98 -4.17 8.36
C ALA A 266 17.12 -3.96 9.62
N THR A 267 16.16 -3.03 9.59
CA THR A 267 15.27 -2.78 10.72
C THR A 267 14.33 -3.95 10.98
N TYR A 268 13.67 -4.47 9.95
CA TYR A 268 12.76 -5.61 10.07
C TYR A 268 13.49 -6.87 10.54
N GLN A 269 14.64 -7.20 9.93
CA GLN A 269 15.46 -8.37 10.32
C GLN A 269 15.95 -8.25 11.76
N ARG A 270 16.45 -7.08 12.17
CA ARG A 270 16.95 -6.86 13.53
C ARG A 270 15.86 -7.01 14.59
N ILE A 271 14.61 -6.61 14.30
CA ILE A 271 13.53 -6.62 15.29
C ILE A 271 12.76 -7.95 15.29
N LEU A 272 12.48 -8.50 14.11
CA LEU A 272 11.61 -9.67 13.95
C LEU A 272 12.37 -10.99 13.82
N GLY A 273 13.67 -10.95 13.52
CA GLY A 273 14.51 -12.15 13.43
C GLY A 273 13.98 -13.16 12.41
N ASP A 274 13.74 -14.39 12.85
CA ASP A 274 13.25 -15.50 12.04
C ASP A 274 11.79 -15.36 11.59
N LYS A 275 11.05 -14.39 12.14
CA LYS A 275 9.65 -14.14 11.76
C LYS A 275 9.51 -13.37 10.45
N VAL A 276 10.58 -12.81 9.88
CA VAL A 276 10.55 -12.10 8.60
C VAL A 276 11.20 -12.92 7.49
N THR A 277 10.49 -13.07 6.38
CA THR A 277 11.02 -13.55 5.10
C THR A 277 11.13 -12.36 4.16
N THR A 278 12.34 -12.01 3.74
CA THR A 278 12.56 -10.93 2.77
C THR A 278 12.53 -11.47 1.35
N ALA A 279 11.80 -10.80 0.46
CA ALA A 279 11.81 -11.02 -0.98
C ALA A 279 12.16 -9.71 -1.69
N ARG A 280 13.24 -9.71 -2.46
CA ARG A 280 13.66 -8.57 -3.28
C ARG A 280 13.28 -8.81 -4.74
N PHE A 281 12.91 -7.74 -5.44
CA PHE A 281 12.50 -7.78 -6.83
C PHE A 281 13.18 -6.67 -7.62
N ASP A 282 13.53 -6.96 -8.87
CA ASP A 282 13.90 -5.95 -9.88
C ASP A 282 12.66 -5.10 -10.23
N ALA A 283 12.32 -4.21 -9.31
CA ALA A 283 11.07 -3.48 -9.25
C ALA A 283 11.28 -2.11 -8.62
N ALA A 284 10.42 -1.18 -8.98
CA ALA A 284 10.33 0.13 -8.35
C ALA A 284 9.36 0.11 -7.15
N HIS A 285 8.99 1.26 -6.60
CA HIS A 285 8.33 1.37 -5.28
C HIS A 285 6.99 0.62 -5.20
N SER A 286 6.21 0.62 -6.27
CA SER A 286 4.91 -0.05 -6.37
C SER A 286 5.01 -1.56 -6.63
N MET A 287 6.22 -2.13 -6.63
CA MET A 287 6.55 -3.46 -7.16
C MET A 287 6.33 -3.60 -8.68
N ALA A 288 6.09 -2.48 -9.38
CA ALA A 288 6.05 -2.46 -10.83
C ALA A 288 7.47 -2.58 -11.42
N ARG A 289 7.55 -2.98 -12.69
CA ARG A 289 8.81 -2.91 -13.44
C ARG A 289 9.27 -1.45 -13.50
N PRO A 290 10.57 -1.14 -13.37
CA PRO A 290 11.04 0.25 -13.30
C PRO A 290 10.52 1.15 -14.43
N VAL A 291 10.51 0.65 -15.68
CA VAL A 291 9.98 1.37 -16.85
C VAL A 291 8.52 1.83 -16.71
N MET A 292 7.72 1.18 -15.86
CA MET A 292 6.32 1.53 -15.63
C MET A 292 6.16 2.72 -14.68
N GLU A 293 7.15 2.98 -13.82
CA GLU A 293 7.20 4.18 -12.98
C GLU A 293 7.93 5.33 -13.69
N ASP A 294 9.02 5.03 -14.39
CA ASP A 294 9.82 6.04 -15.11
C ASP A 294 9.08 6.64 -16.33
N SER A 295 8.08 5.94 -16.85
CA SER A 295 7.27 6.40 -17.99
C SER A 295 5.79 6.38 -17.66
N THR A 296 5.21 7.56 -17.44
CA THR A 296 3.77 7.73 -17.20
C THR A 296 2.93 7.10 -18.32
N VAL A 297 3.39 7.19 -19.57
CA VAL A 297 2.69 6.58 -20.73
C VAL A 297 2.77 5.07 -20.69
N ALA A 298 3.95 4.48 -20.44
CA ALA A 298 4.10 3.03 -20.37
C ALA A 298 3.32 2.43 -19.20
N GLY A 299 3.38 3.07 -18.02
CA GLY A 299 2.62 2.69 -16.84
C GLY A 299 1.11 2.76 -17.08
N LEU A 300 0.61 3.87 -17.62
CA LEU A 300 -0.82 4.03 -17.91
C LEU A 300 -1.32 3.01 -18.94
N VAL A 301 -0.62 2.86 -20.07
CA VAL A 301 -1.02 1.92 -21.13
C VAL A 301 -0.99 0.49 -20.59
N THR A 302 0.06 0.09 -19.89
CA THR A 302 0.16 -1.27 -19.36
C THR A 302 -0.91 -1.51 -18.29
N GLY A 303 -1.18 -0.55 -17.42
CA GLY A 303 -2.22 -0.68 -16.39
C GLY A 303 -3.63 -0.82 -16.96
N VAL A 304 -3.93 -0.15 -18.07
CA VAL A 304 -5.23 -0.23 -18.73
C VAL A 304 -5.41 -1.55 -19.49
N PHE A 305 -4.42 -1.96 -20.29
CA PHE A 305 -4.56 -3.08 -21.22
C PHE A 305 -4.06 -4.42 -20.66
N TRP A 306 -3.01 -4.42 -19.82
CA TRP A 306 -2.40 -5.62 -19.26
C TRP A 306 -1.94 -5.39 -17.81
N PRO A 307 -2.86 -5.13 -16.87
CA PRO A 307 -2.52 -4.75 -15.49
C PRO A 307 -1.63 -5.77 -14.77
N ARG A 308 -1.74 -7.06 -15.09
CA ARG A 308 -0.83 -8.09 -14.54
C ARG A 308 0.63 -7.92 -14.98
N ALA A 309 0.86 -7.33 -16.15
CA ALA A 309 2.20 -7.10 -16.71
C ALA A 309 2.89 -5.86 -16.14
N LEU A 310 2.17 -5.04 -15.34
CA LEU A 310 2.77 -3.93 -14.58
C LEU A 310 3.84 -4.43 -13.61
N PHE A 311 3.53 -5.52 -12.91
CA PHE A 311 4.39 -6.04 -11.84
C PHE A 311 5.68 -6.65 -12.38
N ALA A 312 6.74 -6.48 -11.61
CA ALA A 312 8.01 -7.15 -11.85
C ALA A 312 7.85 -8.68 -11.71
N GLY A 313 8.78 -9.41 -12.34
CA GLY A 313 8.78 -10.87 -12.31
C GLY A 313 8.81 -11.41 -10.87
N GLY A 314 7.98 -12.41 -10.58
CA GLY A 314 7.97 -13.08 -9.27
C GLY A 314 7.16 -12.39 -8.17
N VAL A 315 6.80 -11.11 -8.30
CA VAL A 315 6.07 -10.33 -7.27
C VAL A 315 4.78 -11.03 -6.83
N LEU A 316 3.86 -11.26 -7.78
CA LEU A 316 2.56 -11.89 -7.50
C LEU A 316 2.71 -13.37 -7.11
N HIS A 317 3.78 -14.04 -7.55
CA HIS A 317 4.07 -15.44 -7.18
C HIS A 317 4.50 -15.54 -5.72
N ALA A 318 5.46 -14.72 -5.28
CA ALA A 318 5.91 -14.71 -3.89
C ALA A 318 4.76 -14.39 -2.92
N TYR A 319 3.91 -13.42 -3.30
CA TYR A 319 2.70 -13.07 -2.56
C TYR A 319 1.73 -14.26 -2.44
N ARG A 320 1.36 -14.88 -3.57
CA ARG A 320 0.45 -16.02 -3.60
C ARG A 320 1.01 -17.21 -2.80
N ASP A 321 2.27 -17.55 -3.01
CA ASP A 321 2.89 -18.73 -2.39
C ASP A 321 3.00 -18.55 -0.87
N PHE A 322 3.28 -17.33 -0.39
CA PHE A 322 3.24 -16.99 1.02
C PHE A 322 1.83 -17.14 1.62
N LEU A 323 0.78 -16.71 0.92
CA LEU A 323 -0.60 -16.92 1.35
C LEU A 323 -0.98 -18.41 1.35
N ALA A 324 -0.66 -19.15 0.29
CA ALA A 324 -0.99 -20.56 0.14
C ALA A 324 -0.41 -21.41 1.28
N ALA A 325 0.80 -21.10 1.74
CA ALA A 325 1.43 -21.77 2.89
C ALA A 325 0.65 -21.62 4.20
N ARG A 326 -0.29 -20.67 4.29
CA ARG A 326 -1.10 -20.38 5.49
C ARG A 326 -2.53 -20.89 5.41
N CYS A 327 -2.98 -21.30 4.23
CA CYS A 327 -4.26 -21.99 4.09
C CYS A 327 -4.05 -23.51 4.11
N ALA A 328 -4.21 -24.13 5.28
CA ALA A 328 -4.23 -25.59 5.39
C ALA A 328 -5.32 -26.19 4.48
N GLY A 329 -4.92 -27.09 3.57
CA GLY A 329 -5.83 -27.79 2.67
C GLY A 329 -6.28 -27.00 1.43
N CYS A 330 -5.75 -25.79 1.18
CA CYS A 330 -5.87 -25.15 -0.13
C CYS A 330 -4.89 -25.87 -1.08
N GLY A 331 -5.35 -26.96 -1.71
CA GLY A 331 -4.55 -27.71 -2.68
C GLY A 331 -4.01 -26.79 -3.77
N GLN A 332 -2.81 -27.06 -4.27
CA GLN A 332 -2.26 -26.33 -5.42
C GLN A 332 -3.29 -26.31 -6.55
N PRO A 333 -3.57 -25.15 -7.18
CA PRO A 333 -4.38 -25.11 -8.39
C PRO A 333 -3.79 -26.10 -9.39
N GLY A 334 -4.64 -26.96 -9.96
CA GLY A 334 -4.24 -27.97 -10.93
C GLY A 334 -3.36 -27.36 -12.02
N ARG A 335 -2.26 -28.06 -12.31
CA ARG A 335 -1.36 -27.79 -13.44
C ARG A 335 -2.10 -27.72 -14.76
#